data_AF-A0A2I0VIJ5-F1
#
_entry.id   AF-A0A2I0VIJ5-F1
#
_cell.length_a   1.000
_cell.length_b   1.000
_cell.length_c   1.000
_cell.angle_alpha   90.00
_cell.angle_beta   90.00
_cell.angle_gamma   90.00
#
_symmetry.space_group_name_H-M   'P 1'
#
loop_
_entity.id
_entity.type
_entity.pdbx_description
1 polymer ?
#
loop_
_entity_poly.entity_id
_entity_poly.type
_entity_poly.pdbx_seq_one_letter_code
_entity_poly.pdbx_strand_id
1 'polypeptide(L)'
;MQKSERFVLRLAIFSRFLLISLIITWRLLYPRYDSSAQLNPSCLSSSSTADELSHLKEGDRVLWPRAGAAIEGSVVWDSVYFVRIAECGYEYEQTYAFLPLLPLSISLLSRSVFAPLIPVIGYRAVLALSGYVLNNIAFVLAAIYFYKLSFLILKDSAASLQASVLFCFNPASIFYSSIYSESLYALFSFCGLFYLFSGSNYVAILLLGVCGTARSNGAIHAGYFCFKALLQAFDAITNKNSISLSEINEEECRISRSAKGMAEMKFGSGALVGGESENRSRAKFGVG
;
A
#
# COMPACT_ATOMS: atom_id res chain seq x y z
N MET A 1 -14.58 8.39 13.65
CA MET A 1 -14.89 8.24 12.21
C MET A 1 -15.73 9.43 11.76
N GLN A 2 -15.24 10.18 10.77
CA GLN A 2 -15.93 11.35 10.23
C GLN A 2 -17.23 10.95 9.50
N LYS A 3 -18.16 11.89 9.29
CA LYS A 3 -19.45 11.61 8.60
C LYS A 3 -19.24 10.99 7.21
N SER A 4 -18.27 11.52 6.46
CA SER A 4 -17.90 11.03 5.12
C SER A 4 -17.32 9.62 5.14
N GLU A 5 -16.46 9.29 6.11
CA GLU A 5 -15.93 7.92 6.27
C GLU A 5 -17.04 6.91 6.60
N ARG A 6 -18.03 7.29 7.43
CA ARG A 6 -19.21 6.45 7.70
C ARG A 6 -20.03 6.20 6.44
N PHE A 7 -20.14 7.21 5.58
CA PHE A 7 -20.81 7.07 4.30
C PHE A 7 -20.08 6.09 3.38
N VAL A 8 -18.76 6.24 3.23
CA VAL A 8 -17.93 5.32 2.43
C VAL A 8 -18.00 3.89 2.97
N LEU A 9 -17.94 3.71 4.29
CA LEU A 9 -18.08 2.39 4.91
C LEU A 9 -19.41 1.72 4.51
N ARG A 10 -20.53 2.43 4.67
CA ARG A 10 -21.86 1.91 4.31
C ARG A 10 -21.96 1.60 2.82
N LEU A 11 -21.38 2.46 1.98
CA LEU A 11 -21.36 2.28 0.53
C LEU A 11 -20.55 1.05 0.11
N ALA A 12 -19.36 0.86 0.69
CA ALA A 12 -18.51 -0.29 0.41
C ALA A 12 -19.17 -1.60 0.86
N ILE A 13 -19.80 -1.62 2.04
CA ILE A 13 -20.56 -2.78 2.51
C ILE A 13 -21.72 -3.07 1.55
N PHE A 14 -22.49 -2.06 1.17
CA PHE A 14 -23.59 -2.21 0.23
C PHE A 14 -23.12 -2.74 -1.13
N SER A 15 -22.01 -2.24 -1.66
CA SER A 15 -21.49 -2.71 -2.95
C SER A 15 -21.06 -4.18 -2.90
N ARG A 16 -20.51 -4.65 -1.77
CA ARG A 16 -20.18 -6.08 -1.59
C ARG A 16 -21.43 -6.96 -1.54
N PHE A 17 -22.44 -6.57 -0.76
CA PHE A 17 -23.70 -7.31 -0.71
C PHE A 17 -24.40 -7.34 -2.07
N LEU A 18 -24.43 -6.23 -2.79
CA LEU A 18 -24.99 -6.15 -4.13
C LEU A 18 -24.27 -7.11 -5.09
N LEU A 19 -22.93 -7.09 -5.10
CA LEU A 19 -22.16 -7.93 -5.99
C LEU A 19 -22.30 -9.42 -5.66
N ILE A 20 -22.24 -9.80 -4.39
CA ILE A 20 -22.46 -11.18 -3.96
C ILE A 20 -23.87 -11.65 -4.34
N SER A 21 -24.89 -10.80 -4.15
CA SER A 21 -26.27 -11.11 -4.56
C SER A 21 -26.37 -11.31 -6.07
N LEU A 22 -25.67 -10.49 -6.86
CA LEU A 22 -25.63 -10.63 -8.31
C LEU A 22 -24.93 -11.93 -8.73
N ILE A 23 -23.81 -12.29 -8.09
CA ILE A 23 -23.09 -13.55 -8.35
C ILE A 23 -24.00 -14.74 -8.06
N ILE A 24 -24.69 -14.75 -6.92
CA ILE A 24 -25.63 -15.81 -6.55
C ILE A 24 -26.77 -15.88 -7.57
N THR A 25 -27.37 -14.74 -7.91
CA THR A 25 -28.46 -14.67 -8.89
C THR A 25 -28.03 -15.23 -10.24
N TRP A 26 -26.85 -14.83 -10.74
CA TRP A 26 -26.34 -15.33 -12.02
C TRP A 26 -26.09 -16.83 -12.01
N ARG A 27 -25.55 -17.35 -10.90
CA ARG A 27 -25.34 -18.80 -10.69
C ARG A 27 -26.64 -19.60 -10.64
N LEU A 28 -27.76 -18.98 -10.28
CA LEU A 28 -29.09 -19.62 -10.30
C LEU A 28 -29.71 -19.60 -11.69
N LEU A 29 -29.45 -18.55 -12.49
CA LEU A 29 -30.05 -18.37 -13.81
C LEU A 29 -29.32 -19.12 -14.92
N TYR A 30 -27.99 -19.29 -14.82
CA TYR A 30 -27.17 -19.84 -15.89
C TYR A 30 -26.38 -21.08 -15.46
N PRO A 31 -26.21 -22.07 -16.34
CA PRO A 31 -25.33 -23.20 -16.08
C PRO A 31 -23.88 -22.73 -15.94
N ARG A 32 -23.16 -23.38 -15.04
CA ARG A 32 -21.78 -23.03 -14.71
C ARG A 32 -20.86 -23.56 -15.80
N TYR A 33 -20.15 -22.68 -16.49
CA TYR A 33 -18.97 -23.08 -17.25
C TYR A 33 -17.77 -22.97 -16.32
N ASP A 34 -17.28 -24.10 -15.82
CA ASP A 34 -16.04 -24.16 -15.08
C ASP A 34 -15.34 -25.51 -15.25
N SER A 35 -14.12 -25.50 -15.77
CA SER A 35 -13.24 -26.65 -15.87
C SER A 35 -12.22 -26.73 -14.72
N SER A 36 -12.06 -25.66 -13.94
CA SER A 36 -11.04 -25.57 -12.88
C SER A 36 -11.44 -26.33 -11.61
N ALA A 37 -12.73 -26.41 -11.27
CA ALA A 37 -13.21 -27.16 -10.10
C ALA A 37 -12.89 -28.67 -10.14
N GLN A 38 -12.52 -29.22 -11.30
CA GLN A 38 -12.07 -30.61 -11.44
C GLN A 38 -10.65 -30.85 -10.88
N LEU A 39 -9.88 -29.78 -10.59
CA LEU A 39 -8.52 -29.83 -10.04
C LEU A 39 -8.51 -30.00 -8.51
N ASN A 40 -9.24 -30.99 -7.99
CA ASN A 40 -9.22 -31.31 -6.57
C ASN A 40 -8.77 -32.75 -6.21
N PRO A 41 -7.58 -33.20 -6.64
CA PRO A 41 -6.99 -34.41 -6.06
C PRO A 41 -6.56 -34.16 -4.61
N SER A 42 -6.51 -35.24 -3.82
CA SER A 42 -6.03 -35.26 -2.43
C SER A 42 -4.63 -34.65 -2.30
N CYS A 43 -4.30 -34.12 -1.12
CA CYS A 43 -2.98 -33.58 -0.85
C CYS A 43 -1.89 -34.67 -0.94
N LEU A 44 -0.72 -34.35 -1.46
CA LEU A 44 0.45 -35.23 -1.52
C LEU A 44 0.94 -35.60 -0.12
N SER A 45 0.89 -34.67 0.83
CA SER A 45 1.30 -34.90 2.23
C SER A 45 0.43 -35.93 2.97
N SER A 46 -0.80 -36.17 2.52
CA SER A 46 -1.65 -37.24 3.07
C SER A 46 -1.28 -38.63 2.54
N SER A 47 -0.64 -38.76 1.37
CA SER A 47 -0.24 -40.07 0.82
C SER A 47 0.87 -40.78 1.60
N SER A 48 1.68 -40.04 2.37
CA SER A 48 2.74 -40.61 3.22
C SER A 48 2.26 -41.08 4.60
N THR A 49 0.99 -40.83 4.95
CA THR A 49 0.38 -41.26 6.24
C THR A 49 -0.95 -42.02 6.06
N ALA A 50 -1.40 -42.22 4.82
CA ALA A 50 -2.71 -42.80 4.49
C ALA A 50 -2.84 -44.31 4.73
N ASP A 51 -1.75 -45.06 4.89
CA ASP A 51 -1.83 -46.51 5.12
C ASP A 51 -2.15 -46.88 6.59
N GLU A 52 -2.05 -45.97 7.56
CA GLU A 52 -2.33 -46.29 8.98
C GLU A 52 -3.55 -45.56 9.59
N LEU A 53 -4.07 -44.49 8.98
CA LEU A 53 -5.21 -43.72 9.54
C LEU A 53 -6.49 -43.78 8.69
N SER A 54 -6.49 -44.57 7.62
CA SER A 54 -7.66 -44.79 6.74
C SER A 54 -8.82 -45.54 7.41
N HIS A 55 -8.67 -46.01 8.66
CA HIS A 55 -9.68 -46.82 9.35
C HIS A 55 -10.29 -46.22 10.63
N LEU A 56 -9.97 -44.97 11.05
CA LEU A 56 -10.43 -44.48 12.37
C LEU A 56 -11.22 -43.15 12.46
N LYS A 57 -11.46 -42.35 11.40
CA LYS A 57 -12.38 -41.19 11.49
C LYS A 57 -13.19 -40.88 10.22
N GLU A 58 -13.75 -41.92 9.61
CA GLU A 58 -14.92 -41.86 8.71
C GLU A 58 -16.19 -41.47 9.50
N GLY A 59 -16.17 -40.35 10.23
CA GLY A 59 -17.06 -40.16 11.39
C GLY A 59 -17.44 -38.73 11.81
N ASP A 60 -17.15 -37.69 11.04
CA ASP A 60 -17.90 -36.42 11.19
C ASP A 60 -18.88 -36.32 10.02
N ARG A 61 -20.14 -36.71 10.28
CA ARG A 61 -21.24 -36.37 9.38
C ARG A 61 -21.32 -34.85 9.36
N VAL A 62 -20.74 -34.24 8.32
CA VAL A 62 -20.88 -32.81 8.05
C VAL A 62 -22.35 -32.45 8.18
N LEU A 63 -22.68 -31.56 9.11
CA LEU A 63 -24.08 -31.30 9.47
C LEU A 63 -24.89 -30.82 8.25
N TRP A 64 -24.30 -29.94 7.44
CA TRP A 64 -24.93 -29.30 6.27
C TRP A 64 -24.12 -29.55 4.99
N PRO A 65 -24.16 -30.78 4.44
CA PRO A 65 -23.32 -31.16 3.31
C PRO A 65 -23.70 -30.40 2.02
N ARG A 66 -24.97 -30.04 1.84
CA ARG A 66 -25.43 -29.24 0.69
C ARG A 66 -24.89 -27.81 0.73
N ALA A 67 -24.81 -27.22 1.93
CA ALA A 67 -24.24 -25.88 2.09
C ALA A 67 -22.72 -25.90 1.84
N GLY A 68 -22.02 -26.91 2.37
CA GLY A 68 -20.61 -27.16 2.09
C GLY A 68 -20.34 -27.28 0.59
N ALA A 69 -21.05 -28.18 -0.10
CA ALA A 69 -20.91 -28.38 -1.53
C ALA A 69 -21.24 -27.13 -2.38
N ALA A 70 -22.20 -26.31 -1.95
CA ALA A 70 -22.52 -25.05 -2.62
C ALA A 70 -21.39 -24.03 -2.50
N ILE A 71 -20.77 -23.93 -1.31
CA ILE A 71 -19.63 -23.05 -1.05
C ILE A 71 -18.38 -23.56 -1.80
N GLU A 72 -18.12 -24.86 -1.78
CA GLU A 72 -16.99 -25.45 -2.53
C GLU A 72 -17.17 -25.29 -4.04
N GLY A 73 -18.39 -25.49 -4.55
CA GLY A 73 -18.74 -25.21 -5.94
C GLY A 73 -18.70 -23.72 -6.31
N SER A 74 -18.38 -22.84 -5.36
CA SER A 74 -18.07 -21.44 -5.61
C SER A 74 -16.59 -21.15 -5.83
N VAL A 75 -15.71 -22.09 -5.49
CA VAL A 75 -14.27 -22.01 -5.74
C VAL A 75 -14.02 -22.37 -7.20
N VAL A 76 -13.78 -21.35 -8.01
CA VAL A 76 -13.64 -21.43 -9.46
C VAL A 76 -12.46 -20.57 -9.93
N TRP A 77 -11.90 -20.85 -11.10
CA TRP A 77 -10.73 -20.17 -11.65
C TRP A 77 -9.54 -20.19 -10.68
N ASP A 78 -8.77 -19.11 -10.61
CA ASP A 78 -7.57 -18.99 -9.80
C ASP A 78 -7.80 -19.22 -8.29
N SER A 79 -9.04 -19.08 -7.81
CA SER A 79 -9.36 -19.36 -6.41
C SER A 79 -9.09 -20.81 -6.02
N VAL A 80 -9.15 -21.74 -6.97
CA VAL A 80 -8.80 -23.16 -6.75
C VAL A 80 -7.37 -23.28 -6.25
N TYR A 81 -6.43 -22.51 -6.80
CA TYR A 81 -5.03 -22.53 -6.35
C TYR A 81 -4.87 -21.90 -4.97
N PHE A 82 -5.52 -20.76 -4.70
CA PHE A 82 -5.44 -20.12 -3.38
C PHE A 82 -5.99 -21.01 -2.26
N VAL A 83 -7.13 -21.67 -2.49
CA VAL A 83 -7.72 -22.61 -1.54
C VAL A 83 -6.86 -23.87 -1.40
N ARG A 84 -6.33 -24.41 -2.51
CA ARG A 84 -5.44 -25.58 -2.46
C ARG A 84 -4.15 -25.30 -1.69
N ILE A 85 -3.53 -24.14 -1.88
CA ILE A 85 -2.32 -23.76 -1.12
C ILE A 85 -2.66 -23.60 0.37
N ALA A 86 -3.83 -23.07 0.71
CA ALA A 86 -4.25 -22.96 2.11
C ALA A 86 -4.55 -24.33 2.76
N GLU A 87 -4.99 -25.31 1.95
CA GLU A 87 -5.30 -26.69 2.35
C GLU A 87 -4.04 -27.56 2.47
N CYS A 88 -3.29 -27.69 1.38
CA CYS A 88 -2.19 -28.64 1.20
C CYS A 88 -0.79 -28.00 1.26
N GLY A 89 -0.69 -26.68 1.19
CA GLY A 89 0.58 -25.97 0.99
C GLY A 89 1.00 -25.90 -0.48
N TYR A 90 2.25 -25.49 -0.72
CA TYR A 90 2.82 -25.41 -2.06
C TYR A 90 3.33 -26.79 -2.50
N GLU A 91 2.51 -27.50 -3.26
CA GLU A 91 2.81 -28.86 -3.73
C GLU A 91 3.46 -28.91 -5.11
N TYR A 92 3.11 -27.97 -5.98
CA TYR A 92 3.53 -27.96 -7.38
C TYR A 92 4.14 -26.62 -7.77
N GLU A 93 5.07 -26.64 -8.73
CA GLU A 93 5.84 -25.46 -9.15
C GLU A 93 4.93 -24.36 -9.71
N GLN A 94 3.87 -24.72 -10.45
CA GLN A 94 2.92 -23.73 -10.97
C GLN A 94 2.22 -22.93 -9.87
N THR A 95 2.15 -23.46 -8.65
CA THR A 95 1.48 -22.77 -7.54
C THR A 95 2.31 -21.60 -6.99
N TYR A 96 3.61 -21.52 -7.29
CA TYR A 96 4.47 -20.41 -6.85
C TYR A 96 4.10 -19.05 -7.46
N ALA A 97 3.31 -19.02 -8.54
CA ALA A 97 2.73 -17.79 -9.06
C ALA A 97 1.72 -17.15 -8.10
N PHE A 98 1.14 -17.94 -7.18
CA PHE A 98 0.19 -17.47 -6.18
C PHE A 98 0.89 -17.19 -4.86
N LEU A 99 1.14 -15.92 -4.58
CA LEU A 99 1.92 -15.50 -3.42
C LEU A 99 1.22 -15.77 -2.07
N PRO A 100 1.99 -15.89 -0.97
CA PRO A 100 1.51 -16.58 0.23
C PRO A 100 0.57 -15.79 1.13
N LEU A 101 0.46 -14.46 1.01
CA LEU A 101 -0.32 -13.67 1.99
C LEU A 101 -1.79 -14.13 2.09
N LEU A 102 -2.44 -14.35 0.95
CA LEU A 102 -3.84 -14.77 0.93
C LEU A 102 -4.02 -16.22 1.42
N PRO A 103 -3.33 -17.23 0.86
CA PRO A 103 -3.45 -18.62 1.35
C PRO A 103 -3.12 -18.78 2.82
N LEU A 104 -2.06 -18.13 3.32
CA LEU A 104 -1.69 -18.18 4.73
C LEU A 104 -2.78 -17.57 5.61
N SER A 105 -3.34 -16.43 5.21
CA SER A 105 -4.43 -15.79 5.94
C SER A 105 -5.71 -16.65 5.95
N ILE A 106 -6.02 -17.33 4.83
CA ILE A 106 -7.13 -18.28 4.74
C ILE A 106 -6.91 -19.48 5.68
N SER A 107 -5.71 -20.07 5.65
CA SER A 107 -5.36 -21.22 6.49
C SER A 107 -5.41 -20.86 7.98
N LEU A 108 -4.88 -19.68 8.36
CA LEU A 108 -4.93 -19.19 9.73
C LEU A 108 -6.38 -18.94 10.18
N LEU A 109 -7.19 -18.26 9.36
CA LEU A 109 -8.56 -17.89 9.72
C LEU A 109 -9.49 -19.11 9.82
N SER A 110 -9.33 -20.08 8.92
CA SER A 110 -10.08 -21.34 8.92
C SER A 110 -9.78 -22.22 10.13
N ARG A 111 -8.52 -22.28 10.56
CA ARG A 111 -8.06 -23.09 11.72
C ARG A 111 -8.22 -22.38 13.06
N SER A 112 -8.58 -21.09 13.06
CA SER A 112 -8.82 -20.31 14.27
C SER A 112 -10.29 -19.92 14.38
N VAL A 113 -10.66 -18.74 13.87
CA VAL A 113 -11.98 -18.11 14.02
C VAL A 113 -13.10 -19.00 13.45
N PHE A 114 -12.85 -19.66 12.32
CA PHE A 114 -13.86 -20.51 11.67
C PHE A 114 -13.68 -22.01 11.91
N ALA A 115 -12.79 -22.42 12.81
CA ALA A 115 -12.60 -23.83 13.16
C ALA A 115 -13.91 -24.52 13.62
N PRO A 116 -14.80 -23.86 14.40
CA PRO A 116 -16.07 -24.48 14.79
C PRO A 116 -17.02 -24.80 13.62
N LEU A 117 -16.82 -24.20 12.43
CA LEU A 117 -17.64 -24.48 11.26
C LEU A 117 -17.18 -25.72 10.48
N ILE A 118 -15.97 -26.25 10.75
CA ILE A 118 -15.41 -27.42 10.07
C ILE A 118 -16.35 -28.64 10.16
N PRO A 119 -16.84 -29.05 11.35
CA PRO A 119 -17.79 -30.16 11.43
C PRO A 119 -19.18 -29.83 10.85
N VAL A 120 -19.48 -28.56 10.58
CA VAL A 120 -20.80 -28.12 10.09
C VAL A 120 -20.88 -28.16 8.56
N ILE A 121 -19.88 -27.61 7.86
CA ILE A 121 -19.90 -27.47 6.39
C ILE A 121 -18.74 -28.17 5.69
N GLY A 122 -17.77 -28.72 6.42
CA GLY A 122 -16.56 -29.34 5.88
C GLY A 122 -15.37 -28.38 5.81
N TYR A 123 -14.15 -28.93 5.88
CA TYR A 123 -12.92 -28.14 5.98
C TYR A 123 -12.68 -27.26 4.75
N ARG A 124 -12.84 -27.81 3.54
CA ARG A 124 -12.62 -27.07 2.29
C ARG A 124 -13.65 -25.95 2.08
N ALA A 125 -14.91 -26.20 2.44
CA ALA A 125 -15.94 -25.16 2.50
C ALA A 125 -15.57 -24.02 3.48
N VAL A 126 -15.01 -24.35 4.65
CA VAL A 126 -14.52 -23.34 5.62
C VAL A 126 -13.35 -22.53 5.05
N LEU A 127 -12.42 -23.15 4.33
CA LEU A 127 -11.34 -22.43 3.64
C LEU A 127 -11.90 -21.44 2.62
N ALA A 128 -12.83 -21.88 1.79
CA ALA A 128 -13.48 -21.02 0.81
C ALA A 128 -14.23 -19.85 1.48
N LEU A 129 -15.03 -20.13 2.52
CA LEU A 129 -15.73 -19.12 3.31
C LEU A 129 -14.75 -18.10 3.92
N SER A 130 -13.63 -18.58 4.47
CA SER A 130 -12.57 -17.73 5.02
C SER A 130 -12.02 -16.77 3.98
N GLY A 131 -11.77 -17.25 2.75
CA GLY A 131 -11.32 -16.42 1.63
C GLY A 131 -12.33 -15.33 1.24
N TYR A 132 -13.61 -15.68 1.12
CA TYR A 132 -14.67 -14.70 0.83
C TYR A 132 -14.77 -13.63 1.92
N VAL A 133 -14.82 -14.04 3.19
CA VAL A 133 -14.94 -13.10 4.31
C VAL A 133 -13.73 -12.18 4.35
N LEU A 134 -12.52 -12.76 4.27
CA LEU A 134 -11.27 -12.01 4.32
C LEU A 134 -11.20 -10.94 3.22
N ASN A 135 -11.53 -11.31 1.98
CA ASN A 135 -11.44 -10.38 0.86
C ASN A 135 -12.48 -9.27 0.91
N ASN A 136 -13.71 -9.57 1.33
CA ASN A 136 -14.75 -8.55 1.44
C ASN A 136 -14.47 -7.59 2.60
N ILE A 137 -13.97 -8.09 3.74
CA ILE A 137 -13.52 -7.22 4.84
C ILE A 137 -12.33 -6.37 4.39
N ALA A 138 -11.33 -6.99 3.76
CA ALA A 138 -10.16 -6.29 3.26
C ALA A 138 -10.53 -5.20 2.26
N PHE A 139 -11.47 -5.47 1.35
CA PHE A 139 -11.99 -4.46 0.42
C PHE A 139 -12.66 -3.28 1.12
N VAL A 140 -13.52 -3.55 2.11
CA VAL A 140 -14.20 -2.49 2.86
C VAL A 140 -13.18 -1.60 3.59
N LEU A 141 -12.18 -2.21 4.22
CA LEU A 141 -11.08 -1.46 4.85
C LEU A 141 -10.24 -0.70 3.81
N ALA A 142 -9.97 -1.31 2.65
CA ALA A 142 -9.26 -0.68 1.55
C ALA A 142 -10.00 0.55 1.04
N ALA A 143 -11.33 0.51 0.91
CA ALA A 143 -12.14 1.65 0.49
C ALA A 143 -12.06 2.82 1.48
N ILE A 144 -12.02 2.53 2.80
CA ILE A 144 -11.85 3.58 3.82
C ILE A 144 -10.46 4.21 3.72
N TYR A 145 -9.40 3.41 3.60
CA TYR A 145 -8.04 3.93 3.44
C TYR A 145 -7.84 4.64 2.11
N PHE A 146 -8.51 4.18 1.04
CA PHE A 146 -8.53 4.86 -0.24
C PHE A 146 -9.14 6.26 -0.11
N TYR A 147 -10.31 6.39 0.53
CA TYR A 147 -10.92 7.69 0.82
C TYR A 147 -9.97 8.60 1.61
N LYS A 148 -9.35 8.08 2.68
CA LYS A 148 -8.42 8.84 3.52
C LYS A 148 -7.20 9.31 2.73
N LEU A 149 -6.63 8.44 1.91
CA LEU A 149 -5.50 8.75 1.05
C LEU A 149 -5.87 9.78 -0.02
N SER A 150 -7.01 9.62 -0.69
CA SER A 150 -7.51 10.59 -1.68
C SER A 150 -7.73 11.95 -1.03
N PHE A 151 -8.32 12.00 0.15
CA PHE A 151 -8.53 13.26 0.87
C PHE A 151 -7.22 13.92 1.29
N LEU A 152 -6.25 13.14 1.75
CA LEU A 152 -4.93 13.63 2.11
C LEU A 152 -4.20 14.27 0.92
N ILE A 153 -4.30 13.69 -0.27
CA ILE A 153 -3.62 14.15 -1.49
C ILE A 153 -4.38 15.31 -2.14
N LEU A 154 -5.67 15.14 -2.41
CA LEU A 154 -6.48 16.10 -3.17
C LEU A 154 -6.92 17.29 -2.33
N LYS A 155 -6.99 17.14 -1.00
CA LYS A 155 -7.52 18.14 -0.06
C LYS A 155 -8.96 18.61 -0.36
N ASP A 156 -9.67 17.85 -1.19
CA ASP A 156 -11.09 18.08 -1.51
C ASP A 156 -11.92 16.85 -1.11
N SER A 157 -12.94 17.08 -0.29
CA SER A 157 -13.84 16.03 0.18
C SER A 157 -14.75 15.53 -0.94
N ALA A 158 -15.20 16.39 -1.86
CA ALA A 158 -16.11 16.00 -2.92
C ALA A 158 -15.44 15.06 -3.92
N ALA A 159 -14.27 15.45 -4.46
CA ALA A 159 -13.48 14.61 -5.35
C ALA A 159 -13.07 13.28 -4.69
N SER A 160 -12.70 13.30 -3.41
CA SER A 160 -12.32 12.08 -2.67
C SER A 160 -13.48 11.10 -2.48
N LEU A 161 -14.69 11.62 -2.24
CA LEU A 161 -15.90 10.81 -2.17
C LEU A 161 -16.24 10.22 -3.54
N GLN A 162 -16.17 11.01 -4.61
CA GLN A 162 -16.42 10.53 -5.98
C GLN A 162 -15.45 9.42 -6.37
N ALA A 163 -14.16 9.59 -6.10
CA ALA A 163 -13.15 8.55 -6.34
C ALA A 163 -13.48 7.27 -5.56
N SER A 164 -13.89 7.39 -4.29
CA SER A 164 -14.25 6.24 -3.45
C SER A 164 -15.50 5.52 -3.94
N VAL A 165 -16.49 6.25 -4.47
CA VAL A 165 -17.69 5.67 -5.11
C VAL A 165 -17.28 4.87 -6.36
N LEU A 166 -16.44 5.44 -7.22
CA LEU A 166 -15.94 4.77 -8.41
C LEU A 166 -15.14 3.50 -8.07
N PHE A 167 -14.33 3.55 -7.01
CA PHE A 167 -13.63 2.37 -6.50
C PHE A 167 -14.61 1.29 -6.00
N CYS A 168 -15.68 1.69 -5.30
CA CYS A 168 -16.70 0.77 -4.80
C CYS A 168 -17.50 0.07 -5.91
N PHE A 169 -17.71 0.74 -7.06
CA PHE A 169 -18.50 0.26 -8.19
C PHE A 169 -17.68 0.09 -9.48
N ASN A 170 -16.47 -0.43 -9.36
CA ASN A 170 -15.64 -0.77 -10.51
C ASN A 170 -16.11 -2.09 -11.15
N PRO A 171 -16.19 -2.25 -12.49
CA PRO A 171 -16.44 -3.55 -13.14
C PRO A 171 -15.51 -4.68 -12.69
N ALA A 172 -14.26 -4.37 -12.33
CA ALA A 172 -13.30 -5.34 -11.78
C ALA A 172 -13.57 -5.72 -10.31
N SER A 173 -14.68 -5.26 -9.70
CA SER A 173 -15.05 -5.56 -8.30
C SER A 173 -15.23 -7.04 -8.00
N ILE A 174 -15.36 -7.89 -9.03
CA ILE A 174 -15.40 -9.34 -8.88
C ILE A 174 -14.13 -9.86 -8.19
N PHE A 175 -12.95 -9.45 -8.63
CA PHE A 175 -11.66 -9.85 -8.03
C PHE A 175 -11.52 -9.41 -6.57
N TYR A 176 -12.23 -8.35 -6.20
CA TYR A 176 -12.25 -7.85 -4.83
C TYR A 176 -13.25 -8.55 -3.90
N SER A 177 -14.15 -9.37 -4.45
CA SER A 177 -15.23 -10.03 -3.69
C SER A 177 -15.14 -11.55 -3.73
N SER A 178 -14.49 -12.13 -4.75
CA SER A 178 -14.09 -13.54 -4.81
C SER A 178 -12.72 -13.77 -4.19
N ILE A 179 -12.29 -15.02 -4.10
CA ILE A 179 -11.05 -15.43 -3.42
C ILE A 179 -9.83 -15.14 -4.32
N TYR A 180 -9.41 -13.87 -4.39
CA TYR A 180 -8.19 -13.41 -5.04
C TYR A 180 -7.39 -12.44 -4.16
N SER A 181 -6.12 -12.20 -4.47
CA SER A 181 -5.21 -11.42 -3.62
C SER A 181 -5.41 -9.89 -3.69
N GLU A 182 -6.24 -9.41 -4.60
CA GLU A 182 -6.46 -8.01 -4.98
C GLU A 182 -6.96 -7.17 -3.81
N SER A 183 -7.88 -7.69 -2.98
CA SER A 183 -8.41 -6.97 -1.81
C SER A 183 -7.36 -6.72 -0.74
N LEU A 184 -6.57 -7.74 -0.41
CA LEU A 184 -5.47 -7.60 0.55
C LEU A 184 -4.37 -6.70 -0.02
N TYR A 185 -4.03 -6.90 -1.30
CA TYR A 185 -3.06 -6.05 -1.99
C TYR A 185 -3.48 -4.56 -1.95
N ALA A 186 -4.73 -4.26 -2.27
CA ALA A 186 -5.27 -2.90 -2.24
C ALA A 186 -5.30 -2.33 -0.81
N LEU A 187 -5.73 -3.13 0.18
CA LEU A 187 -5.73 -2.71 1.59
C LEU A 187 -4.35 -2.28 2.05
N PHE A 188 -3.35 -3.16 1.90
CA PHE A 188 -2.00 -2.88 2.36
C PHE A 188 -1.32 -1.78 1.54
N SER A 189 -1.60 -1.70 0.22
CA SER A 189 -1.10 -0.62 -0.63
C SER A 189 -1.66 0.74 -0.21
N PHE A 190 -2.98 0.89 -0.10
CA PHE A 190 -3.59 2.17 0.28
C PHE A 190 -3.27 2.57 1.72
N CYS A 191 -3.26 1.61 2.64
CA CYS A 191 -2.87 1.84 4.02
C CYS A 191 -1.39 2.27 4.11
N GLY A 192 -0.49 1.56 3.43
CA GLY A 192 0.94 1.88 3.38
C GLY A 192 1.21 3.26 2.78
N LEU A 193 0.56 3.59 1.67
CA LEU A 193 0.66 4.93 1.05
C LEU A 193 0.09 6.02 1.95
N PHE A 194 -1.05 5.77 2.62
CA PHE A 194 -1.62 6.73 3.57
C PHE A 194 -0.61 7.06 4.69
N TYR A 195 0.03 6.06 5.28
CA TYR A 195 1.05 6.28 6.31
C TYR A 195 2.34 6.92 5.76
N LEU A 196 2.70 6.62 4.50
CA LEU A 196 3.85 7.25 3.84
C LEU A 196 3.64 8.76 3.72
N PHE A 197 2.49 9.18 3.19
CA PHE A 197 2.15 10.60 3.04
C PHE A 197 1.80 11.29 4.36
N SER A 198 1.40 10.53 5.38
CA SER A 198 1.18 11.05 6.74
C SER A 198 2.48 11.19 7.55
N GLY A 199 3.65 10.82 7.00
CA GLY A 199 4.97 10.97 7.62
C GLY A 199 5.44 9.78 8.47
N SER A 200 4.65 8.71 8.60
CA SER A 200 4.99 7.51 9.39
C SER A 200 5.72 6.46 8.55
N ASN A 201 6.99 6.71 8.22
CA ASN A 201 7.75 5.91 7.24
C ASN A 201 7.90 4.43 7.64
N TYR A 202 8.11 4.10 8.92
CA TYR A 202 8.31 2.70 9.35
C TYR A 202 7.07 1.83 9.11
N VAL A 203 5.90 2.36 9.47
CA VAL A 203 4.61 1.68 9.23
C VAL A 203 4.35 1.54 7.74
N ALA A 204 4.67 2.58 6.96
CA ALA A 204 4.55 2.53 5.50
C ALA A 204 5.44 1.43 4.89
N ILE A 205 6.72 1.34 5.27
CA ILE A 205 7.65 0.31 4.77
C ILE A 205 7.10 -1.09 5.08
N LEU A 206 6.64 -1.31 6.31
CA LEU A 206 6.11 -2.62 6.72
C LEU A 206 4.86 -2.98 5.90
N LEU A 207 3.89 -2.08 5.78
CA LEU A 207 2.64 -2.35 5.04
C LEU A 207 2.87 -2.53 3.54
N LEU A 208 3.74 -1.71 2.94
CA LEU A 208 4.09 -1.84 1.53
C LEU A 208 4.95 -3.09 1.27
N GLY A 209 5.77 -3.52 2.22
CA GLY A 209 6.45 -4.82 2.16
C GLY A 209 5.47 -5.99 2.20
N VAL A 210 4.51 -5.96 3.13
CA VAL A 210 3.45 -6.98 3.23
C VAL A 210 2.58 -7.01 1.98
N CYS A 211 2.29 -5.88 1.33
CA CYS A 211 1.51 -5.92 0.08
C CYS A 211 2.26 -6.67 -1.05
N GLY A 212 3.60 -6.65 -1.04
CA GLY A 212 4.43 -7.42 -1.97
C GLY A 212 4.29 -8.94 -1.83
N THR A 213 3.90 -9.44 -0.65
CA THR A 213 3.60 -10.86 -0.45
C THR A 213 2.17 -11.24 -0.82
N ALA A 214 1.32 -10.26 -1.18
CA ALA A 214 0.02 -10.50 -1.80
C ALA A 214 0.16 -10.66 -3.32
N ARG A 215 0.98 -9.80 -3.95
CA ARG A 215 1.26 -9.76 -5.38
C ARG A 215 2.66 -9.18 -5.63
N SER A 216 3.37 -9.75 -6.60
CA SER A 216 4.71 -9.30 -7.02
C SER A 216 4.75 -7.82 -7.43
N ASN A 217 3.65 -7.28 -7.97
CA ASN A 217 3.50 -5.85 -8.29
C ASN A 217 3.77 -4.93 -7.10
N GLY A 218 3.65 -5.41 -5.85
CA GLY A 218 3.97 -4.63 -4.67
C GLY A 218 5.44 -4.22 -4.58
N ALA A 219 6.35 -4.91 -5.27
CA ALA A 219 7.76 -4.52 -5.35
C ALA A 219 7.95 -3.10 -5.92
N ILE A 220 7.05 -2.64 -6.78
CA ILE A 220 7.09 -1.29 -7.36
C ILE A 220 6.97 -0.21 -6.28
N HIS A 221 6.30 -0.49 -5.15
CA HIS A 221 6.18 0.48 -4.06
C HIS A 221 7.51 0.83 -3.39
N ALA A 222 8.54 -0.01 -3.52
CA ALA A 222 9.90 0.35 -3.10
C ALA A 222 10.40 1.62 -3.82
N GLY A 223 9.92 1.86 -5.05
CA GLY A 223 10.23 3.04 -5.85
C GLY A 223 9.90 4.36 -5.16
N TYR A 224 8.86 4.42 -4.32
CA TYR A 224 8.55 5.63 -3.54
C TYR A 224 9.68 6.01 -2.58
N PHE A 225 10.29 5.01 -1.93
CA PHE A 225 11.40 5.23 -1.00
C PHE A 225 12.70 5.53 -1.75
N CYS A 226 12.97 4.82 -2.85
CA CYS A 226 14.10 5.12 -3.72
C CYS A 226 14.04 6.56 -4.24
N PHE A 227 12.88 7.00 -4.71
CA PHE A 227 12.68 8.36 -5.20
C PHE A 227 12.87 9.40 -4.09
N LYS A 228 12.32 9.16 -2.89
CA LYS A 228 12.50 10.04 -1.73
C LYS A 228 13.98 10.15 -1.32
N ALA A 229 14.71 9.03 -1.31
CA ALA A 229 16.14 9.01 -1.01
C ALA A 229 16.97 9.74 -2.08
N LEU A 230 16.63 9.57 -3.36
CA LEU A 230 17.26 10.29 -4.46
C LEU A 230 17.07 11.80 -4.34
N LEU A 231 15.85 12.25 -4.03
CA LEU A 231 15.55 13.67 -3.84
C LEU A 231 16.34 14.25 -2.65
N GLN A 232 16.39 13.53 -1.52
CA GLN A 232 17.17 13.94 -0.36
C GLN A 232 18.68 14.01 -0.66
N ALA A 233 19.21 13.06 -1.43
CA ALA A 233 20.60 13.09 -1.85
C ALA A 233 20.88 14.28 -2.77
N PHE A 234 19.97 14.58 -3.71
CA PHE A 234 20.07 15.72 -4.60
C PHE A 234 20.05 17.05 -3.84
N ASP A 235 19.13 17.20 -2.88
CA ASP A 235 19.03 18.39 -2.02
C ASP A 235 20.28 18.56 -1.14
N ALA A 236 20.85 17.46 -0.64
CA ALA A 236 22.09 17.51 0.14
C ALA A 236 23.30 17.96 -0.71
N ILE A 237 23.39 17.48 -1.96
CA ILE A 237 24.46 17.86 -2.89
C ILE A 237 24.35 19.34 -3.27
N THR A 238 23.15 19.81 -3.61
CA THR A 238 22.92 21.21 -4.00
C THR A 238 23.18 22.18 -2.86
N ASN A 239 22.71 21.87 -1.64
CA ASN A 239 22.97 22.69 -0.45
C ASN A 239 24.47 22.72 -0.10
N LYS A 240 25.20 21.60 -0.24
CA LYS A 240 26.64 21.57 -0.02
C LYS A 240 27.39 22.46 -1.02
N ASN A 241 26.97 22.44 -2.29
CA ASN A 241 27.56 23.27 -3.34
C ASN A 241 27.28 24.78 -3.11
N SER A 242 26.09 25.15 -2.63
CA SER A 242 25.79 26.56 -2.32
C SER A 242 26.60 27.09 -1.14
N ILE A 243 26.83 26.27 -0.10
CA ILE A 243 27.66 26.64 1.05
C ILE A 243 29.12 26.84 0.59
N SER A 244 29.66 25.89 -0.17
CA SER A 244 31.03 25.99 -0.70
C SER A 244 31.23 27.23 -1.58
N LEU A 245 30.27 27.58 -2.43
CA LEU A 245 30.36 28.81 -3.24
C LEU A 245 30.28 30.09 -2.40
N SER A 246 29.48 30.09 -1.33
CA SER A 246 29.41 31.24 -0.42
C SER A 246 30.71 31.45 0.37
N GLU A 247 31.36 30.37 0.79
CA GLU A 247 32.66 30.42 1.48
C GLU A 247 33.77 30.96 0.57
N ILE A 248 33.81 30.52 -0.70
CA ILE A 248 34.78 31.01 -1.69
C ILE A 248 34.59 32.51 -1.95
N ASN A 249 33.35 32.96 -2.16
CA ASN A 249 33.05 34.38 -2.37
C ASN A 249 33.41 35.24 -1.16
N GLU A 250 33.23 34.72 0.06
CA GLU A 250 33.60 35.42 1.29
C GLU A 250 35.13 35.53 1.44
N GLU A 251 35.87 34.48 1.09
CA GLU A 251 37.34 34.47 1.06
C GLU A 251 37.89 35.48 0.04
N GLU A 252 37.37 35.51 -1.18
CA GLU A 252 37.76 36.50 -2.20
C GLU A 252 37.48 37.94 -1.73
N CYS A 253 36.34 38.18 -1.09
CA CYS A 253 35.99 39.48 -0.53
C CYS A 253 36.94 39.92 0.59
N ARG A 254 37.43 38.96 1.39
CA ARG A 254 38.41 39.19 2.47
C ARG A 254 39.79 39.52 1.89
N ILE A 255 40.24 38.78 0.88
CA ILE A 255 41.51 39.01 0.18
C ILE A 255 41.49 40.40 -0.50
N SER A 256 40.40 40.77 -1.17
CA SER A 256 40.23 42.08 -1.80
C SER A 256 40.31 43.24 -0.79
N ARG A 257 39.66 43.11 0.37
CA ARG A 257 39.74 44.10 1.46
C ARG A 257 41.15 44.24 2.03
N SER A 258 41.87 43.13 2.21
CA SER A 258 43.26 43.14 2.70
C SER A 258 44.21 43.81 1.69
N ALA A 259 44.05 43.54 0.39
CA ALA A 259 44.86 44.17 -0.65
C ALA A 259 44.62 45.69 -0.75
N LYS A 260 43.37 46.13 -0.59
CA LYS A 260 42.99 47.55 -0.60
C LYS A 260 43.56 48.31 0.61
N GLY A 261 43.52 47.71 1.81
CA GLY A 261 44.15 48.27 3.01
C GLY A 261 45.68 48.38 2.91
N MET A 262 46.34 47.42 2.26
CA MET A 262 47.79 47.47 2.03
C MET A 262 48.21 48.52 0.99
N ALA A 263 47.35 48.82 0.00
CA ALA A 263 47.57 49.87 -0.98
C ALA A 263 47.43 51.28 -0.38
N GLU A 264 46.43 51.50 0.49
CA GLU A 264 46.26 52.77 1.21
C GLU A 264 47.42 53.05 2.20
N MET A 265 47.96 52.00 2.82
CA MET A 265 49.13 52.13 3.73
C MET A 265 50.44 52.47 2.99
N LYS A 266 50.58 52.07 1.71
CA LYS A 266 51.73 52.43 0.85
C LYS A 266 51.61 53.82 0.21
N PHE A 267 50.41 54.37 0.07
CA PHE A 267 50.19 55.73 -0.46
C PHE A 267 50.10 56.82 0.63
N GLY A 268 50.09 56.47 1.92
CA GLY A 268 50.07 57.42 3.04
C GLY A 268 51.43 58.01 3.46
N SER A 269 52.53 57.69 2.78
CA SER A 269 53.89 58.07 3.23
C SER A 269 54.70 58.85 2.18
N GLY A 270 54.07 59.75 1.43
CA GLY A 270 54.77 60.61 0.48
C GLY A 270 53.98 61.84 0.03
N ALA A 271 53.91 62.88 0.86
CA ALA A 271 53.80 64.29 0.42
C ALA A 271 54.00 65.23 1.62
N LEU A 272 55.17 65.86 1.70
CA LEU A 272 55.41 67.09 2.44
C LEU A 272 55.51 68.25 1.44
N VAL A 273 55.08 69.43 1.91
CA VAL A 273 55.36 70.82 1.45
C VAL A 273 54.38 71.45 0.46
N GLY A 274 53.82 72.59 0.87
CA GLY A 274 53.25 73.61 0.00
C GLY A 274 51.99 74.25 0.59
N GLY A 275 52.15 75.30 1.39
CA GLY A 275 51.03 76.02 2.00
C GLY A 275 50.31 76.96 1.05
N GLU A 276 49.08 77.33 1.42
CA GLU A 276 48.60 78.71 1.41
C GLU A 276 47.24 78.80 2.11
N SER A 277 47.07 79.91 2.81
CA SER A 277 45.89 80.32 3.56
C SER A 277 44.75 80.76 2.64
N GLU A 278 43.52 80.32 2.88
CA GLU A 278 42.37 81.23 2.75
C GLU A 278 41.15 80.79 3.55
N ASN A 279 40.37 81.81 3.87
CA ASN A 279 39.41 81.96 4.95
C ASN A 279 37.98 81.57 4.47
N ARG A 280 37.04 81.49 5.43
CA ARG A 280 35.62 81.91 5.31
C ARG A 280 34.50 80.87 5.08
N SER A 281 33.73 80.70 6.16
CA SER A 281 32.25 80.73 6.29
C SER A 281 31.32 79.60 5.77
N ARG A 282 30.73 78.88 6.73
CA ARG A 282 29.32 78.99 7.20
C ARG A 282 28.20 79.17 6.13
N ALA A 283 27.35 78.14 5.94
CA ALA A 283 25.87 78.15 5.81
C ALA A 283 25.39 76.74 5.37
N LYS A 284 24.67 75.93 6.15
CA LYS A 284 23.19 75.88 6.32
C LYS A 284 22.39 76.21 5.05
N PHE A 285 21.70 75.21 4.49
CA PHE A 285 20.34 75.19 3.89
C PHE A 285 20.14 73.75 3.34
N GLY A 286 19.05 73.01 3.49
CA GLY A 286 17.69 73.35 3.89
C GLY A 286 16.77 73.49 2.68
N VAL A 287 15.88 72.50 2.50
CA VAL A 287 14.60 72.51 1.76
C VAL A 287 14.63 72.11 0.27
N GLY A 288 13.70 71.21 -0.05
CA GLY A 288 13.29 70.74 -1.37
C GLY A 288 12.46 69.48 -1.23
#